data_AF-A0A0D2XY04-F1
#
_entry.id   AF-A0A0D2XY04-F1
#
_cell.length_a   1.000
_cell.length_b   1.000
_cell.length_c   1.000
_cell.angle_alpha   90.00
_cell.angle_beta   90.00
_cell.angle_gamma   90.00
#
_symmetry.space_group_name_H-M   'P 1'
#
loop_
_entity.id
_entity.type
_entity.pdbx_description
1 polymer ?
#
loop_
_entity_poly.entity_id
_entity_poly.type
_entity_poly.pdbx_seq_one_letter_code
_entity_poly.pdbx_strand_id
1 'polypeptide(L)'
;MATLSSLDVNNIAPAVVTWRWINETRFLVGPDPQIRDITITTRFDSQETLFDLNIPIRLKGIKTGTFLIVRVLPSSISSFDFIEAPSVPDEVRDKFHSSTLLLDFRLNQRPKLLVSVEADEPLSPQRTQSGAVLDALRELANVTVFSVYIANSATSKAQLQQIRHAISDGLFLFIQDDLTTMFRGTGGKVVTLPSSTQLPPPAYDETEPPPPPAPIYDRKRPRKDDREERDDDIALIWAKLEMIQTRHSEELYALRDENKDLKQEINDLRERLIESERKRQDLEEEFGSLAGLTSERVRELEEHTDVTFSEVWQDMGELTSEVNAIKLRIDEDELVNRVKFRVVDHITASLSRDMPPDD
;
A
#
# COMPACT_ATOMS: atom_id res chain seq x y z
N MET A 1 -2.14 -8.01 -18.79
CA MET A 1 -3.08 -7.22 -17.95
C MET A 1 -2.51 -7.21 -16.54
N ALA A 2 -1.98 -6.08 -16.08
CA ALA A 2 -1.49 -5.97 -14.71
C ALA A 2 -2.70 -5.87 -13.78
N THR A 3 -2.90 -6.87 -12.93
CA THR A 3 -3.85 -6.76 -11.82
C THR A 3 -3.18 -6.00 -10.67
N LEU A 4 -3.96 -5.25 -9.90
CA LEU A 4 -3.46 -4.47 -8.74
C LEU A 4 -2.68 -5.33 -7.75
N SER A 5 -3.03 -6.61 -7.63
CA SER A 5 -2.30 -7.62 -6.86
C SER A 5 -0.84 -7.87 -7.29
N SER A 6 -0.40 -7.33 -8.44
CA SER A 6 1.01 -7.42 -8.90
C SER A 6 1.84 -6.17 -8.62
N LEU A 7 1.20 -5.01 -8.39
CA LEU A 7 1.87 -3.82 -7.87
C LEU A 7 1.70 -3.90 -6.36
N ASP A 8 2.70 -4.45 -5.67
CA ASP A 8 2.86 -4.27 -4.23
C ASP A 8 4.07 -3.33 -4.05
N VAL A 9 3.80 -2.03 -4.12
CA VAL A 9 4.80 -0.97 -3.98
C VAL A 9 4.45 -0.15 -2.75
N ASN A 10 5.29 -0.23 -1.73
CA ASN A 10 5.22 0.63 -0.56
C ASN A 10 6.61 1.19 -0.27
N ASN A 11 6.81 2.45 -0.63
CA ASN A 11 8.11 3.10 -0.55
C ASN A 11 8.02 4.46 0.15
N ILE A 12 9.00 4.74 1.00
CA ILE A 12 9.18 6.05 1.63
C ILE A 12 10.60 6.52 1.33
N ALA A 13 10.72 7.66 0.66
CA ALA A 13 12.01 8.22 0.26
C ALA A 13 12.11 9.71 0.62
N PRO A 14 13.29 10.22 1.02
CA PRO A 14 13.51 11.66 1.09
C PRO A 14 13.29 12.31 -0.28
N ALA A 15 12.67 13.48 -0.27
CA ALA A 15 12.19 14.16 -1.47
C ALA A 15 12.58 15.64 -1.50
N VAL A 16 12.77 16.17 -2.71
CA VAL A 16 12.76 17.60 -3.00
C VAL A 16 11.71 17.87 -4.05
N VAL A 17 10.81 18.81 -3.78
CA VAL A 17 9.73 19.14 -4.71
C VAL A 17 10.11 20.38 -5.50
N THR A 18 9.82 20.38 -6.80
CA THR A 18 9.97 21.53 -7.67
C THR A 18 8.71 21.77 -8.48
N TRP A 19 8.37 23.03 -8.72
CA TRP A 19 7.24 23.43 -9.55
C TRP A 19 7.53 24.76 -10.21
N ARG A 20 6.73 25.12 -11.22
CA ARG A 20 6.79 26.45 -11.83
C ARG A 20 5.71 27.34 -11.26
N TRP A 21 6.09 28.53 -10.80
CA TRP A 21 5.18 29.54 -10.27
C TRP A 21 5.57 30.91 -10.83
N ILE A 22 4.64 31.59 -11.50
CA ILE A 22 4.86 32.93 -12.09
C ILE A 22 6.16 32.97 -12.92
N ASN A 23 6.31 32.00 -13.84
CA ASN A 23 7.48 31.81 -14.71
C ASN A 23 8.83 31.48 -14.03
N GLU A 24 8.90 31.43 -12.71
CA GLU A 24 10.07 31.00 -11.95
C GLU A 24 9.95 29.53 -11.52
N THR A 25 11.08 28.83 -11.46
CA THR A 25 11.14 27.50 -10.86
C THR A 25 11.33 27.65 -9.36
N ARG A 26 10.42 27.08 -8.59
CA ARG A 26 10.44 27.05 -7.12
C ARG A 26 10.91 25.68 -6.65
N PHE A 27 11.50 25.66 -5.46
CA PHE A 27 12.00 24.46 -4.81
C PHE A 27 11.57 24.41 -3.35
N LEU A 28 11.19 23.22 -2.89
CA LEU A 28 10.96 22.93 -1.48
C LEU A 28 11.94 21.86 -1.03
N VAL A 29 13.05 22.30 -0.45
CA VAL A 29 14.21 21.46 -0.07
C VAL A 29 14.20 21.15 1.42
N GLY A 30 14.03 22.19 2.24
CA GLY A 30 14.16 22.15 3.69
C GLY A 30 12.82 22.31 4.42
N PRO A 31 12.43 21.38 5.29
CA PRO A 31 11.23 21.50 6.10
C PRO A 31 11.48 22.29 7.40
N ASP A 32 10.44 22.45 8.23
CA ASP A 32 10.57 22.96 9.60
C ASP A 32 9.96 21.96 10.59
N PRO A 33 10.76 21.28 11.43
CA PRO A 33 12.16 21.57 11.73
C PRO A 33 13.13 20.94 10.74
N GLN A 34 14.29 21.58 10.54
CA GLN A 34 15.36 21.12 9.64
C GLN A 34 15.98 19.77 10.00
N ILE A 35 15.72 19.25 11.21
CA ILE A 35 16.17 17.91 11.64
C ILE A 35 15.39 16.75 11.00
N ARG A 36 14.32 17.05 10.26
CA ARG A 36 13.53 16.05 9.52
C ARG A 36 13.67 16.32 8.03
N ASP A 37 13.40 15.31 7.22
CA ASP A 37 13.32 15.45 5.78
C ASP A 37 11.87 15.50 5.31
N ILE A 38 11.66 16.20 4.19
CA ILE A 38 10.47 16.01 3.36
C ILE A 38 10.58 14.63 2.73
N THR A 39 9.51 13.84 2.79
CA THR A 39 9.49 12.50 2.21
C THR A 39 8.33 12.33 1.24
N ILE A 40 8.52 11.51 0.22
CA ILE A 40 7.44 10.99 -0.61
C ILE A 40 7.13 9.55 -0.20
N THR A 41 5.86 9.26 0.00
CA THR A 41 5.33 7.92 0.19
C THR A 41 4.59 7.51 -1.07
N THR A 42 5.05 6.43 -1.69
CA THR A 42 4.42 5.83 -2.86
C THR A 42 3.79 4.52 -2.41
N ARG A 43 2.46 4.44 -2.45
CA ARG A 43 1.70 3.22 -2.14
C ARG A 43 0.87 2.83 -3.33
N PHE A 44 1.08 1.62 -3.81
CA PHE A 44 0.26 0.93 -4.79
C PHE A 44 0.15 -0.49 -4.30
N ASP A 45 -0.97 -0.82 -3.67
CA ASP A 45 -1.31 -2.17 -3.26
C ASP A 45 -2.82 -2.42 -3.46
N SER A 46 -3.32 -3.54 -2.95
CA SER A 46 -4.75 -3.89 -3.05
C SER A 46 -5.69 -3.01 -2.21
N GLN A 47 -5.17 -2.21 -1.27
CA GLN A 47 -5.89 -1.42 -0.28
C GLN A 47 -5.77 0.09 -0.53
N GLU A 48 -4.61 0.57 -0.96
CA GLU A 48 -4.32 1.99 -1.13
C GLU A 48 -3.42 2.26 -2.33
N THR A 49 -3.80 3.26 -3.11
CA THR A 49 -3.06 3.70 -4.28
C THR A 49 -2.92 5.23 -4.23
N LEU A 50 -1.74 5.73 -3.83
CA LEU A 50 -1.51 7.15 -3.58
C LEU A 50 -0.04 7.55 -3.68
N PHE A 51 0.17 8.84 -3.87
CA PHE A 51 1.43 9.53 -3.61
C PHE A 51 1.20 10.59 -2.54
N ASP A 52 1.86 10.44 -1.40
CA ASP A 52 1.79 11.38 -0.28
C ASP A 52 3.15 12.05 -0.07
N LEU A 53 3.20 13.37 -0.26
CA LEU A 53 4.37 14.18 0.12
C LEU A 53 4.20 14.65 1.56
N ASN A 54 4.98 14.08 2.47
CA ASN A 54 4.99 14.44 3.88
C ASN A 54 5.99 15.57 4.12
N ILE A 55 5.48 16.72 4.55
CA ILE A 55 6.27 17.95 4.74
C ILE A 55 6.22 18.32 6.22
N PRO A 56 7.30 18.07 7.00
CA PRO A 56 7.36 18.50 8.38
C PRO A 56 7.21 20.03 8.51
N ILE A 57 6.29 20.47 9.37
CA ILE A 57 5.99 21.88 9.62
C ILE A 57 5.55 22.10 11.07
N ARG A 58 5.80 23.28 11.64
CA ARG A 58 5.31 23.68 12.97
C ARG A 58 4.15 24.67 12.84
N LEU A 59 2.94 24.22 13.19
CA LEU A 59 1.70 25.00 13.11
C LEU A 59 1.14 25.30 14.50
N LYS A 60 0.45 26.43 14.66
CA LYS A 60 -0.31 26.73 15.89
C LYS A 60 -1.44 25.71 16.07
N GLY A 61 -1.81 25.44 17.32
CA GLY A 61 -2.85 24.46 17.68
C GLY A 61 -2.35 23.03 17.90
N ILE A 62 -1.18 22.66 17.35
CA ILE A 62 -0.68 21.28 17.39
C ILE A 62 0.64 21.15 18.15
N LYS A 63 0.79 20.05 18.88
CA LYS A 63 2.04 19.69 19.57
C LYS A 63 3.17 19.45 18.56
N THR A 64 4.41 19.61 19.02
CA THR A 64 5.61 19.54 18.18
C THR A 64 5.73 18.25 17.37
N GLY A 65 6.10 18.37 16.09
CA GLY A 65 6.42 17.22 15.23
C GLY A 65 5.38 16.87 14.19
N THR A 66 4.54 17.82 13.80
CA THR A 66 3.53 17.69 12.74
C THR A 66 4.09 17.69 11.33
N PHE A 67 3.29 17.17 10.41
CA PHE A 67 3.54 17.18 8.97
C PHE A 67 2.26 17.61 8.25
N LEU A 68 2.41 18.32 7.14
CA LEU A 68 1.37 18.51 6.15
C LEU A 68 1.57 17.45 5.06
N ILE A 69 0.47 16.88 4.59
CA ILE A 69 0.51 15.93 3.48
C ILE A 69 -0.04 16.61 2.24
N VAL A 70 0.76 16.67 1.18
CA VAL A 70 0.26 16.96 -0.17
C VAL A 70 -0.05 15.61 -0.82
N ARG A 71 -1.34 15.28 -0.90
CA ARG A 71 -1.84 14.00 -1.43
C ARG A 71 -2.19 14.14 -2.90
N VAL A 72 -1.62 13.23 -3.70
CA VAL A 72 -1.92 13.05 -5.11
C VAL A 72 -2.49 11.65 -5.31
N LEU A 73 -3.77 11.62 -5.67
CA LEU A 73 -4.47 10.38 -6.00
C LEU A 73 -4.15 10.01 -7.46
N PRO A 74 -3.92 8.73 -7.78
CA PRO A 74 -3.63 8.33 -9.15
C PRO A 74 -4.72 8.71 -10.15
N SER A 75 -5.98 8.70 -9.73
CA SER A 75 -7.12 9.17 -10.55
C SER A 75 -7.06 10.66 -10.91
N SER A 76 -6.30 11.46 -10.16
CA SER A 76 -6.07 12.87 -10.45
C SER A 76 -4.89 13.10 -11.39
N ILE A 77 -4.09 12.08 -11.68
CA ILE A 77 -2.90 12.18 -12.53
C ILE A 77 -3.31 12.02 -13.99
N SER A 78 -2.94 13.00 -14.82
CA SER A 78 -3.12 12.98 -16.27
C SER A 78 -1.95 12.32 -16.99
N SER A 79 -0.73 12.51 -16.48
CA SER A 79 0.49 11.90 -16.99
C SER A 79 1.50 11.77 -15.87
N PHE A 80 2.20 10.63 -15.86
CA PHE A 80 3.30 10.36 -14.94
C PHE A 80 4.51 9.85 -15.72
N ASP A 81 5.65 10.51 -15.55
CA ASP A 81 6.91 10.13 -16.15
C ASP A 81 8.03 10.13 -15.10
N PHE A 82 9.14 9.47 -15.41
CA PHE A 82 10.32 9.52 -14.58
C PHE A 82 11.59 9.62 -15.43
N ILE A 83 12.59 10.32 -14.89
CA ILE A 83 13.89 10.55 -15.53
C ILE A 83 14.99 10.06 -14.60
N GLU A 84 15.80 9.12 -15.07
CA GLU A 84 17.00 8.63 -14.40
C GLU A 84 18.15 9.62 -14.59
N ALA A 85 18.88 9.93 -13.52
CA ALA A 85 20.03 10.83 -13.54
C ALA A 85 19.74 12.19 -14.25
N PRO A 86 18.72 12.94 -13.81
CA PRO A 86 18.40 14.25 -14.37
C PRO A 86 19.57 15.23 -14.15
N SER A 87 19.60 16.34 -14.92
CA SER A 87 20.46 17.47 -14.56
C SER A 87 19.99 18.07 -13.24
N VAL A 88 20.82 17.98 -12.21
CA VAL A 88 20.45 18.33 -10.83
C VAL A 88 20.87 19.78 -10.51
N PRO A 89 19.91 20.66 -10.14
CA PRO A 89 20.21 21.98 -9.57
C PRO A 89 21.01 21.86 -8.28
N ASP A 90 21.77 22.90 -7.92
CA ASP A 90 22.68 22.88 -6.76
C ASP A 90 21.91 22.56 -5.46
N GLU A 91 20.69 23.09 -5.30
CA GLU A 91 19.83 22.88 -4.14
C GLU A 91 19.42 21.42 -3.93
N VAL A 92 19.32 20.65 -5.01
CA VAL A 92 18.99 19.22 -4.97
C VAL A 92 20.25 18.38 -4.79
N ARG A 93 21.38 18.83 -5.36
CA ARG A 93 22.69 18.18 -5.28
C ARG A 93 23.22 18.15 -3.85
N ASP A 94 23.05 19.25 -3.12
CA ASP A 94 23.45 19.35 -1.71
C ASP A 94 22.69 18.36 -0.82
N LYS A 95 21.46 17.97 -1.21
CA LYS A 95 20.65 17.03 -0.44
C LYS A 95 20.93 15.58 -0.78
N PHE A 96 20.93 15.23 -2.06
CA PHE A 96 21.17 13.87 -2.52
C PHE A 96 22.62 13.73 -3.00
N HIS A 97 23.50 13.30 -2.10
CA HIS A 97 24.92 13.02 -2.38
C HIS A 97 25.14 11.80 -3.31
N SER A 98 24.12 11.41 -4.08
CA SER A 98 24.06 10.18 -4.88
C SER A 98 23.26 10.41 -6.17
N SER A 99 23.21 9.39 -7.04
CA SER A 99 22.37 9.43 -8.24
C SER A 99 20.91 9.72 -7.87
N THR A 100 20.31 10.70 -8.55
CA THR A 100 18.93 11.11 -8.34
C THR A 100 18.01 10.57 -9.43
N LEU A 101 16.73 10.49 -9.08
CA LEU A 101 15.62 10.17 -9.96
C LEU A 101 14.61 11.31 -9.88
N LEU A 102 14.12 11.79 -11.02
CA LEU A 102 13.06 12.77 -11.09
C LEU A 102 11.73 12.08 -11.42
N LEU A 103 10.73 12.28 -10.59
CA LEU A 103 9.34 11.89 -10.85
C LEU A 103 8.58 13.12 -11.34
N ASP A 104 8.01 13.09 -12.53
CA ASP A 104 7.27 14.20 -13.12
C ASP A 104 5.76 13.93 -13.10
N PHE A 105 5.01 14.84 -12.49
CA PHE A 105 3.58 14.72 -12.29
C PHE A 105 2.84 15.80 -13.08
N ARG A 106 1.86 15.37 -13.88
CA ARG A 106 0.84 16.25 -14.46
C ARG A 106 -0.52 15.81 -13.95
N LEU A 107 -1.28 16.73 -13.39
CA LEU A 107 -2.56 16.47 -12.75
C LEU A 107 -3.70 17.12 -13.54
N ASN A 108 -4.86 16.46 -13.53
CA ASN A 108 -6.13 17.02 -13.99
C ASN A 108 -6.82 17.87 -12.91
N GLN A 109 -6.46 17.64 -11.63
CA GLN A 109 -7.01 18.33 -10.48
C GLN A 109 -5.88 18.79 -9.56
N ARG A 110 -6.12 19.85 -8.78
CA ARG A 110 -5.14 20.34 -7.80
C ARG A 110 -4.92 19.30 -6.70
N PRO A 111 -3.70 19.19 -6.17
CA PRO A 111 -3.42 18.25 -5.10
C PRO A 111 -4.17 18.65 -3.82
N LYS A 112 -4.58 17.65 -3.03
CA LYS A 112 -5.25 17.89 -1.75
C LYS A 112 -4.21 18.11 -0.66
N LEU A 113 -4.43 19.11 0.20
CA LEU A 113 -3.60 19.32 1.39
C LEU A 113 -4.32 18.75 2.61
N LEU A 114 -3.65 17.88 3.36
CA LEU A 114 -4.17 17.26 4.57
C LEU A 114 -3.35 17.67 5.79
N VAL A 115 -4.04 17.91 6.90
CA VAL A 115 -3.45 18.22 8.22
C VAL A 115 -4.21 17.48 9.32
N SER A 116 -3.59 17.30 10.49
CA SER A 116 -4.29 16.79 11.68
C SER A 116 -5.49 17.67 12.04
N VAL A 117 -6.58 17.05 12.49
CA VAL A 117 -7.79 17.74 12.95
C VAL A 117 -7.49 18.75 14.08
N GLU A 118 -6.46 18.51 14.88
CA GLU A 118 -5.99 19.39 15.96
C GLU A 118 -5.43 20.74 15.47
N ALA A 119 -5.21 20.92 14.16
CA ALA A 119 -4.69 22.16 13.61
C ALA A 119 -5.70 23.31 13.73
N ASP A 120 -5.26 24.45 14.26
CA ASP A 120 -6.06 25.68 14.26
C ASP A 120 -6.29 26.16 12.83
N GLU A 121 -7.52 26.59 12.53
CA GLU A 121 -7.88 27.23 11.27
C GLU A 121 -8.13 28.73 11.48
N PRO A 122 -7.54 29.61 10.64
CA PRO A 122 -6.67 29.32 9.50
C PRO A 122 -5.26 28.86 9.91
N LEU A 123 -4.66 27.98 9.10
CA LEU A 123 -3.31 27.45 9.36
C LEU A 123 -2.31 28.59 9.55
N SER A 124 -1.76 28.65 10.76
CA SER A 124 -0.86 29.72 11.18
C SER A 124 0.49 29.13 11.57
N PRO A 125 1.60 29.59 10.97
CA PRO A 125 2.92 29.08 11.29
C PRO A 125 3.34 29.50 12.71
N GLN A 126 4.08 28.63 13.42
CA GLN A 126 4.68 28.98 14.70
C GLN A 126 6.00 29.76 14.55
N ARG A 127 6.67 29.64 13.41
CA ARG A 127 8.00 30.18 13.14
C ARG A 127 8.08 30.75 11.74
N THR A 128 9.02 31.67 11.52
CA THR A 128 9.29 32.27 10.20
C THR A 128 9.57 31.21 9.13
N GLN A 129 10.37 30.18 9.45
CA GLN A 129 10.66 29.08 8.52
C GLN A 129 9.40 28.28 8.15
N SER A 130 8.57 27.92 9.14
CA SER A 130 7.26 27.32 8.88
C SER A 130 6.37 28.22 8.03
N GLY A 131 6.48 29.55 8.16
CA GLY A 131 5.80 30.51 7.29
C GLY A 131 6.22 30.36 5.83
N ALA A 132 7.53 30.34 5.56
CA ALA A 132 8.07 30.13 4.22
C ALA A 132 7.65 28.78 3.61
N VAL A 133 7.66 27.70 4.42
CA VAL A 133 7.17 26.37 3.97
C VAL A 133 5.68 26.41 3.68
N LEU A 134 4.89 27.10 4.50
CA LEU A 134 3.45 27.23 4.28
C LEU A 134 3.17 28.03 3.01
N ASP A 135 3.89 29.12 2.75
CA ASP A 135 3.76 29.91 1.53
C ASP A 135 4.11 29.10 0.28
N ALA A 136 5.21 28.34 0.31
CA ALA A 136 5.56 27.41 -0.76
C ALA A 136 4.46 26.36 -0.99
N LEU A 137 3.82 25.86 0.08
CA LEU A 137 2.67 24.96 -0.02
C LEU A 137 1.42 25.63 -0.60
N ARG A 138 1.21 26.94 -0.36
CA ARG A 138 0.13 27.71 -1.02
C ARG A 138 0.33 27.74 -2.53
N GLU A 139 1.57 27.91 -2.98
CA GLU A 139 1.91 27.87 -4.40
C GLU A 139 1.73 26.47 -4.97
N LEU A 140 2.31 25.45 -4.33
CA LEU A 140 2.25 24.05 -4.77
C LEU A 140 0.82 23.51 -4.84
N ALA A 141 -0.05 23.88 -3.89
CA ALA A 141 -1.46 23.49 -3.90
C ALA A 141 -2.26 24.08 -5.07
N ASN A 142 -1.73 25.11 -5.74
CA ASN A 142 -2.37 25.78 -6.86
C ASN A 142 -1.82 25.37 -8.24
N VAL A 143 -0.76 24.55 -8.29
CA VAL A 143 -0.23 24.02 -9.55
C VAL A 143 -0.78 22.63 -9.88
N THR A 144 -0.80 22.32 -11.17
CA THR A 144 -1.13 20.98 -11.69
C THR A 144 0.08 20.27 -12.28
N VAL A 145 1.23 20.93 -12.34
CA VAL A 145 2.48 20.36 -12.84
C VAL A 145 3.58 20.62 -11.83
N PHE A 146 4.18 19.54 -11.34
CA PHE A 146 5.30 19.60 -10.42
C PHE A 146 6.13 18.32 -10.56
N SER A 147 7.37 18.38 -10.11
CA SER A 147 8.28 17.23 -10.16
C SER A 147 8.91 17.00 -8.80
N VAL A 148 9.28 15.76 -8.51
CA VAL A 148 9.84 15.34 -7.21
C VAL A 148 11.15 14.60 -7.46
N TYR A 149 12.24 15.12 -6.88
CA TYR A 149 13.53 14.45 -6.87
C TYR A 149 13.62 13.50 -5.68
N ILE A 150 14.06 12.27 -5.93
CA ILE A 150 14.37 11.26 -4.91
C ILE A 150 15.73 10.60 -5.19
N ALA A 151 16.26 9.87 -4.21
CA ALA A 151 17.43 9.02 -4.43
C ALA A 151 17.09 7.86 -5.38
N ASN A 152 17.97 7.55 -6.33
CA ASN A 152 17.77 6.49 -7.32
C ASN A 152 17.71 5.08 -6.68
N SER A 153 18.30 4.91 -5.49
CA SER A 153 18.19 3.67 -4.73
C SER A 153 16.80 3.44 -4.11
N ALA A 154 15.92 4.44 -4.10
CA ALA A 154 14.65 4.35 -3.41
C ALA A 154 13.71 3.38 -4.10
N THR A 155 13.45 3.52 -5.42
CA THR A 155 12.44 2.74 -6.14
C THR A 155 13.05 2.00 -7.31
N SER A 156 12.71 0.72 -7.49
CA SER A 156 13.18 -0.01 -8.66
C SER A 156 12.56 0.53 -9.95
N LYS A 157 13.34 0.53 -11.03
CA LYS A 157 12.88 0.92 -12.37
C LYS A 157 11.66 0.14 -12.83
N ALA A 158 11.65 -1.17 -12.57
CA ALA A 158 10.54 -2.05 -12.94
C ALA A 158 9.23 -1.62 -12.26
N GLN A 159 9.27 -1.25 -10.98
CA GLN A 159 8.10 -0.75 -10.25
C GLN A 159 7.62 0.60 -10.81
N LEU A 160 8.53 1.53 -11.14
CA LEU A 160 8.14 2.82 -11.72
C LEU A 160 7.50 2.67 -13.11
N GLN A 161 8.01 1.74 -13.93
CA GLN A 161 7.40 1.39 -15.21
C GLN A 161 6.00 0.81 -15.02
N GLN A 162 5.83 -0.08 -14.06
CA GLN A 162 4.52 -0.64 -13.71
C GLN A 162 3.53 0.44 -13.25
N ILE A 163 3.96 1.36 -12.39
CA ILE A 163 3.16 2.50 -11.94
C ILE A 163 2.76 3.40 -13.13
N ARG A 164 3.70 3.70 -14.03
CA ARG A 164 3.44 4.48 -15.25
C ARG A 164 2.39 3.82 -16.14
N HIS A 165 2.51 2.52 -16.37
CA HIS A 165 1.51 1.76 -17.12
C HIS A 165 0.16 1.75 -16.40
N ALA A 166 0.12 1.54 -15.10
CA ALA A 166 -1.11 1.53 -14.32
C ALA A 166 -1.88 2.86 -14.38
N ILE A 167 -1.16 3.99 -14.31
CA ILE A 167 -1.74 5.33 -14.45
C ILE A 167 -2.23 5.56 -15.89
N SER A 168 -1.44 5.16 -16.89
CA SER A 168 -1.79 5.34 -18.31
C SER A 168 -3.00 4.50 -18.73
N ASP A 169 -3.12 3.29 -18.19
CA ASP A 169 -4.20 2.35 -18.47
C ASP A 169 -5.50 2.72 -17.71
N GLY A 170 -5.43 3.72 -16.82
CA GLY A 170 -6.59 4.19 -16.06
C GLY A 170 -7.17 3.13 -15.13
N LEU A 171 -6.34 2.22 -14.59
CA LEU A 171 -6.78 1.20 -13.64
C LEU A 171 -7.59 1.86 -12.51
N PHE A 172 -8.71 1.22 -12.15
CA PHE A 172 -9.54 1.62 -11.01
C PHE A 172 -8.79 1.31 -9.70
N LEU A 173 -7.85 2.20 -9.41
CA LEU A 173 -7.00 2.22 -8.25
C LEU A 173 -7.90 2.48 -7.04
N PHE A 174 -7.97 1.50 -6.13
CA PHE A 174 -8.86 1.55 -4.97
C PHE A 174 -8.33 2.58 -3.96
N ILE A 175 -9.19 3.51 -3.56
CA ILE A 175 -8.82 4.62 -2.69
C ILE A 175 -9.54 4.43 -1.36
N GLN A 176 -8.82 3.97 -0.35
CA GLN A 176 -9.26 4.12 1.03
C GLN A 176 -8.91 5.54 1.51
N ASP A 177 -9.79 6.52 1.25
CA ASP A 177 -9.63 7.91 1.73
C ASP A 177 -10.18 8.05 3.17
N ASP A 178 -9.87 7.10 4.05
CA ASP A 178 -10.29 7.16 5.45
C ASP A 178 -9.40 8.13 6.22
N LEU A 179 -9.80 9.40 6.20
CA LEU A 179 -9.11 10.46 6.93
C LEU A 179 -9.12 10.22 8.45
N THR A 180 -10.02 9.42 9.00
CA THR A 180 -10.18 9.28 10.46
C THR A 180 -9.02 8.53 11.12
N THR A 181 -8.37 7.62 10.40
CA THR A 181 -7.24 6.82 10.91
C THR A 181 -5.89 7.52 10.73
N MET A 182 -5.86 8.61 9.95
CA MET A 182 -4.63 9.37 9.68
C MET A 182 -4.08 10.05 10.95
N PHE A 183 -2.82 10.48 10.89
CA PHE A 183 -2.13 11.20 11.98
C PHE A 183 -2.12 10.43 13.31
N ARG A 184 -1.80 9.12 13.27
CA ARG A 184 -1.78 8.22 14.44
C ARG A 184 -3.15 8.04 15.12
N GLY A 185 -4.22 8.06 14.32
CA GLY A 185 -5.60 7.88 14.81
C GLY A 185 -6.26 9.15 15.33
N THR A 186 -5.59 10.30 15.30
CA THR A 186 -6.20 11.59 15.63
C THR A 186 -7.16 12.07 14.53
N GLY A 187 -6.98 11.59 13.31
CA GLY A 187 -7.74 11.99 12.14
C GLY A 187 -7.12 13.17 11.39
N GLY A 188 -7.33 13.17 10.08
CA GLY A 188 -6.95 14.21 9.15
C GLY A 188 -8.15 15.01 8.65
N LYS A 189 -7.90 16.24 8.21
CA LYS A 189 -8.86 17.08 7.49
C LYS A 189 -8.21 17.69 6.26
N VAL A 190 -9.04 17.89 5.22
CA VAL A 190 -8.62 18.60 4.00
C VAL A 190 -8.66 20.10 4.27
N VAL A 191 -7.57 20.80 3.97
CA VAL A 191 -7.48 22.25 4.13
C VAL A 191 -7.28 22.91 2.78
N THR A 192 -8.00 24.02 2.56
CA THR A 192 -7.77 24.88 1.40
C THR A 192 -6.94 26.06 1.83
N LEU A 193 -5.75 26.22 1.25
CA LEU A 193 -4.96 27.41 1.43
C LEU A 193 -5.40 28.48 0.41
N PRO A 194 -5.90 29.65 0.85
CA PRO A 194 -6.28 30.70 -0.08
C PRO A 194 -5.05 31.15 -0.88
N SER A 195 -5.22 31.35 -2.19
CA SER A 195 -4.20 31.97 -3.03
C SER A 195 -3.91 33.37 -2.49
N SER A 196 -2.63 33.72 -2.30
CA SER A 196 -2.19 35.02 -1.81
C SER A 196 -2.37 36.14 -2.85
N THR A 197 -3.52 36.20 -3.51
CA THR A 197 -3.98 37.34 -4.30
C THR A 197 -4.69 38.39 -3.44
N GLN A 198 -4.54 38.34 -2.11
CA GLN A 198 -4.83 39.51 -1.30
C GLN A 198 -3.87 40.61 -1.71
N LEU A 199 -4.46 41.67 -2.27
CA LEU A 199 -3.85 42.95 -2.54
C LEU A 199 -2.86 43.31 -1.42
N PRO A 200 -1.71 43.94 -1.76
CA PRO A 200 -0.80 44.44 -0.74
C PRO A 200 -1.62 45.23 0.30
N PRO A 201 -1.29 45.14 1.60
CA PRO A 201 -1.90 46.04 2.57
C PRO A 201 -1.76 47.47 2.04
N PRO A 202 -2.78 48.34 2.22
CA PRO A 202 -2.78 49.66 1.64
C PRO A 202 -1.44 50.35 1.86
N ALA A 203 -0.87 50.90 0.79
CA ALA A 203 0.37 51.66 0.89
C ALA A 203 0.19 52.74 1.95
N TYR A 204 1.11 52.80 2.92
CA TYR A 204 1.08 53.80 3.99
C TYR A 204 1.24 55.25 3.50
N ASP A 205 1.44 55.45 2.20
CA ASP A 205 1.52 56.75 1.54
C ASP A 205 0.19 57.55 1.52
N GLU A 206 -0.92 56.95 1.98
CA GLU A 206 -2.20 57.65 2.20
C GLU A 206 -2.56 57.82 3.69
N THR A 207 -1.59 57.74 4.59
CA THR A 207 -1.80 58.16 5.98
C THR A 207 -1.40 59.63 6.14
N GLU A 208 -2.29 60.42 6.75
CA GLU A 208 -1.98 61.80 7.15
C GLU A 208 -0.63 61.83 7.91
N PRO A 209 0.21 62.84 7.69
CA PRO A 209 1.49 62.94 8.37
C PRO A 209 1.27 62.81 9.89
N PRO A 210 2.09 62.01 10.59
CA PRO A 210 1.93 61.84 12.02
C PRO A 210 1.93 63.23 12.69
N PRO A 211 1.08 63.45 13.71
CA PRO A 211 1.04 64.73 14.41
C PRO A 211 2.45 65.12 14.86
N PRO A 212 2.79 66.42 14.82
CA PRO A 212 4.14 66.88 15.12
C PRO A 212 4.60 66.34 16.49
N PRO A 213 5.86 65.88 16.59
CA PRO A 213 6.37 65.31 17.83
C PRO A 213 6.20 66.33 18.97
N ALA A 214 5.62 65.88 20.08
CA ALA A 214 5.49 66.69 21.27
C ALA A 214 6.86 67.21 21.71
N PRO A 215 6.95 68.44 22.26
CA PRO A 215 8.22 69.02 22.68
C PRO A 215 8.97 68.09 23.63
N ILE A 216 10.22 67.79 23.27
CA ILE A 216 11.14 66.99 24.08
C ILE A 216 11.43 67.79 25.35
N TYR A 217 10.71 67.48 26.43
CA TYR A 217 11.11 67.91 27.76
C TYR A 217 12.22 67.00 28.25
N ASP A 218 13.43 67.53 28.36
CA ASP A 218 14.56 66.94 29.09
C ASP A 218 14.24 66.86 30.59
N ARG A 219 13.34 65.97 30.97
CA ARG A 219 13.22 65.48 32.34
C ARG A 219 13.45 63.99 32.32
N LYS A 220 14.72 63.62 32.49
CA LYS A 220 15.12 62.28 32.93
C LYS A 220 14.29 61.95 34.17
N ARG A 221 13.31 61.06 34.04
CA ARG A 221 12.60 60.49 35.20
C ARG A 221 13.64 59.81 36.08
N PRO A 222 13.66 60.06 37.40
CA PRO A 222 14.48 59.27 38.31
C PRO A 222 14.12 57.78 38.12
N ARG A 223 15.12 56.93 37.85
CA ARG A 223 14.91 55.48 37.84
C ARG A 223 14.49 55.07 39.25
N LYS A 224 13.27 54.57 39.38
CA LYS A 224 12.81 53.87 40.58
C LYS A 224 13.60 52.56 40.61
N ASP A 225 14.43 52.38 41.65
CA ASP A 225 15.19 51.12 41.83
C ASP A 225 14.23 50.10 42.46
N ASP A 226 13.36 49.52 41.62
CA ASP A 226 12.41 48.47 42.01
C ASP A 226 13.18 47.14 42.19
N ARG A 227 13.96 47.05 43.27
CA ARG A 227 14.71 45.81 43.62
C ARG A 227 13.77 44.70 44.09
N GLU A 228 12.74 45.04 44.87
CA GLU A 228 11.76 44.07 45.40
C GLU A 228 10.95 43.41 44.27
N GLU A 229 10.51 44.18 43.27
CA GLU A 229 9.75 43.66 42.11
C GLU A 229 10.60 42.71 41.25
N ARG A 230 11.91 42.96 41.14
CA ARG A 230 12.85 42.05 40.45
C ARG A 230 13.09 40.77 41.24
N ASP A 231 13.18 40.83 42.57
CA ASP A 231 13.39 39.66 43.40
C ASP A 231 12.14 38.75 43.39
N ASP A 232 10.93 39.34 43.36
CA ASP A 232 9.66 38.63 43.18
C ASP A 232 9.55 37.95 41.80
N ASP A 233 9.95 38.63 40.73
CA ASP A 233 10.00 38.06 39.37
C ASP A 233 10.99 36.89 39.28
N ILE A 234 12.15 37.01 39.94
CA ILE A 234 13.15 35.94 39.99
C ILE A 234 12.60 34.74 40.77
N ALA A 235 11.92 34.96 41.91
CA ALA A 235 11.29 33.89 42.67
C ALA A 235 10.21 33.16 41.85
N LEU A 236 9.41 33.89 41.07
CA LEU A 236 8.41 33.31 40.18
C LEU A 236 9.03 32.44 39.07
N ILE A 237 10.16 32.87 38.51
CA ILE A 237 10.90 32.10 37.49
C ILE A 237 11.44 30.79 38.10
N TRP A 238 12.01 30.85 39.31
CA TRP A 238 12.51 29.65 40.01
C TRP A 238 11.40 28.64 40.31
N ALA A 239 10.26 29.12 40.82
CA ALA A 239 9.10 28.26 41.07
C ALA A 239 8.59 27.58 39.79
N LYS A 240 8.56 28.32 38.67
CA LYS A 240 8.16 27.77 37.37
C LYS A 240 9.15 26.74 36.83
N LEU A 241 10.45 26.95 37.03
CA LEU A 241 11.49 25.99 36.67
C LEU A 241 11.38 24.70 37.48
N GLU A 242 11.12 24.80 38.78
CA GLU A 242 10.91 23.63 39.65
C GLU A 242 9.67 22.83 39.25
N MET A 243 8.58 23.51 38.88
CA MET A 243 7.38 22.85 38.31
C MET A 243 7.65 22.14 36.98
N ILE A 244 8.46 22.74 36.11
CA ILE A 244 8.83 22.10 34.83
C ILE A 244 9.72 20.88 35.09
N GLN A 245 10.67 21.00 36.01
CA GLN A 245 11.59 19.92 36.36
C GLN A 245 10.87 18.72 36.99
N THR A 246 9.95 18.97 37.92
CA THR A 246 9.13 17.93 38.54
C THR A 246 8.25 17.23 37.51
N ARG A 247 7.52 18.00 36.69
CA ARG A 247 6.71 17.43 35.60
C ARG A 247 7.52 16.61 34.61
N HIS A 248 8.69 17.10 34.17
CA HIS A 248 9.58 16.35 33.28
C HIS A 248 10.07 15.06 33.93
N SER A 249 10.35 15.07 35.24
CA SER A 249 10.77 13.87 35.95
C SER A 249 9.66 12.82 36.01
N GLU A 250 8.42 13.23 36.27
CA GLU A 250 7.23 12.36 36.29
C GLU A 250 6.95 11.77 34.91
N GLU A 251 7.00 12.59 33.85
CA GLU A 251 6.84 12.14 32.46
C GLU A 251 7.95 11.13 32.07
N LEU A 252 9.20 11.35 32.50
CA LEU A 252 10.29 10.40 32.27
C LEU A 252 10.10 9.08 33.00
N TYR A 253 9.57 9.09 34.23
CA TYR A 253 9.25 7.87 34.97
C TYR A 253 8.13 7.10 34.30
N ALA A 254 7.03 7.76 33.91
CA ALA A 254 5.92 7.14 33.20
C ALA A 254 6.37 6.51 31.87
N LEU A 255 7.13 7.27 31.06
CA LEU A 255 7.67 6.77 29.79
C LEU A 255 8.61 5.57 29.99
N ARG A 256 9.38 5.55 31.09
CA ARG A 256 10.28 4.43 31.40
C ARG A 256 9.51 3.17 31.77
N ASP A 257 8.39 3.32 32.47
CA ASP A 257 7.52 2.22 32.86
C ASP A 257 6.79 1.65 31.62
N GLU A 258 6.19 2.51 30.79
CA GLU A 258 5.62 2.11 29.50
C GLU A 258 6.64 1.40 28.60
N ASN A 259 7.89 1.88 28.56
CA ASN A 259 8.93 1.24 27.77
C ASN A 259 9.29 -0.16 28.30
N LYS A 260 9.16 -0.38 29.62
CA LYS A 260 9.39 -1.69 30.24
C LYS A 260 8.24 -2.64 29.90
N ASP A 261 7.00 -2.18 29.98
CA ASP A 261 5.81 -2.97 29.63
C ASP A 261 5.82 -3.35 28.15
N LEU A 262 6.13 -2.39 27.26
CA LEU A 262 6.27 -2.66 25.82
C LEU A 262 7.37 -3.68 25.52
N LYS A 263 8.49 -3.63 26.25
CA LYS A 263 9.56 -4.64 26.10
C LYS A 263 9.10 -6.02 26.53
N GLN A 264 8.28 -6.10 27.57
CA GLN A 264 7.72 -7.37 28.03
C GLN A 264 6.73 -7.91 26.98
N GLU A 265 5.82 -7.09 26.48
CA GLU A 265 4.88 -7.49 25.43
C GLU A 265 5.59 -7.93 24.14
N ILE A 266 6.65 -7.24 23.73
CA ILE A 266 7.48 -7.65 22.58
C ILE A 266 8.11 -9.03 22.82
N ASN A 267 8.57 -9.32 24.03
CA ASN A 267 9.15 -10.63 24.34
C ASN A 267 8.08 -11.74 24.31
N ASP A 268 6.90 -11.49 24.89
CA ASP A 268 5.79 -12.44 24.86
C ASP A 268 5.32 -12.71 23.43
N LEU A 269 5.25 -11.68 22.58
CA LEU A 269 4.92 -11.82 21.17
C LEU A 269 5.98 -12.62 20.40
N ARG A 270 7.26 -12.42 20.70
CA ARG A 270 8.35 -13.21 20.11
C ARG A 270 8.26 -14.68 20.50
N GLU A 271 7.94 -14.98 21.76
CA GLU A 271 7.77 -16.36 22.22
C GLU A 271 6.58 -17.03 21.52
N ARG A 272 5.44 -16.35 21.44
CA ARG A 272 4.27 -16.82 20.68
C ARG A 272 4.56 -17.05 19.20
N LEU A 273 5.38 -16.20 18.58
CA LEU A 273 5.80 -16.36 17.20
C LEU A 273 6.62 -17.64 17.02
N ILE A 274 7.62 -17.88 17.89
CA ILE A 274 8.45 -19.08 17.88
C ILE A 274 7.59 -20.35 18.06
N GLU A 275 6.63 -20.33 18.98
CA GLU A 275 5.70 -21.45 19.15
C GLU A 275 4.84 -21.71 17.91
N SER A 276 4.35 -20.64 17.27
CA SER A 276 3.57 -20.75 16.04
C SER A 276 4.39 -21.29 14.88
N GLU A 277 5.65 -20.87 14.76
CA GLU A 277 6.57 -21.36 13.73
C GLU A 277 6.89 -22.84 13.90
N ARG A 278 7.10 -23.30 15.16
CA ARG A 278 7.28 -24.73 15.46
C ARG A 278 6.06 -25.54 15.06
N LYS A 279 4.86 -25.13 15.47
CA LYS A 279 3.61 -25.81 15.10
C LYS A 279 3.43 -25.89 13.57
N ARG A 280 3.82 -24.84 12.85
CA ARG A 280 3.77 -24.82 11.39
C ARG A 280 4.76 -25.83 10.78
N GLN A 281 5.97 -25.94 11.33
CA GLN A 281 6.97 -26.92 10.89
C GLN A 281 6.49 -28.35 11.13
N ASP A 282 5.94 -28.63 12.32
CA ASP A 282 5.41 -29.95 12.67
C ASP A 282 4.26 -30.37 11.71
N LEU A 283 3.33 -29.44 11.44
CA LEU A 283 2.24 -29.66 10.47
C LEU A 283 2.75 -29.90 9.05
N GLU A 284 3.80 -29.20 8.63
CA GLU A 284 4.40 -29.35 7.30
C GLU A 284 5.07 -30.72 7.15
N GLU A 285 5.72 -31.22 8.21
CA GLU A 285 6.30 -32.57 8.26
C GLU A 285 5.22 -33.67 8.24
N GLU A 286 4.14 -33.50 9.01
CA GLU A 286 2.99 -34.42 8.98
C GLU A 286 2.34 -34.47 7.60
N PHE A 287 2.15 -33.31 6.97
CA PHE A 287 1.58 -33.23 5.62
C PHE A 287 2.50 -33.89 4.58
N GLY A 288 3.81 -33.68 4.68
CA GLY A 288 4.80 -34.36 3.84
C GLY A 288 4.77 -35.87 4.00
N SER A 289 4.66 -36.36 5.24
CA SER A 289 4.56 -37.80 5.53
C SER A 289 3.27 -38.41 4.96
N LEU A 290 2.13 -37.73 5.13
CA LEU A 290 0.85 -38.16 4.56
C LEU A 290 0.86 -38.14 3.03
N ALA A 291 1.45 -37.11 2.41
CA ALA A 291 1.60 -37.04 0.96
C ALA A 291 2.46 -38.20 0.42
N GLY A 292 3.56 -38.53 1.10
CA GLY A 292 4.41 -39.67 0.77
C GLY A 292 3.64 -41.00 0.85
N LEU A 293 2.95 -41.25 1.96
CA LEU A 293 2.10 -42.44 2.13
C LEU A 293 1.00 -42.55 1.08
N THR A 294 0.37 -41.43 0.73
CA THR A 294 -0.69 -41.40 -0.29
C THR A 294 -0.11 -41.71 -1.66
N SER A 295 1.03 -41.13 -2.01
CA SER A 295 1.72 -41.40 -3.28
C SER A 295 2.10 -42.87 -3.41
N GLU A 296 2.62 -43.47 -2.34
CA GLU A 296 3.00 -44.89 -2.35
C GLU A 296 1.76 -45.78 -2.51
N ARG A 297 0.66 -45.46 -1.83
CA ARG A 297 -0.58 -46.22 -1.95
C ARG A 297 -1.24 -46.09 -3.31
N VAL A 298 -1.11 -44.93 -3.97
CA VAL A 298 -1.55 -44.75 -5.36
C VAL A 298 -0.70 -45.63 -6.29
N ARG A 299 0.62 -45.64 -6.13
CA ARG A 299 1.53 -46.50 -6.90
C ARG A 299 1.20 -47.98 -6.74
N GLU A 300 1.01 -48.45 -5.50
CA GLU A 300 0.61 -49.84 -5.23
C GLU A 300 -0.73 -50.19 -5.89
N LEU A 301 -1.69 -49.26 -5.88
CA LEU A 301 -2.99 -49.45 -6.51
C LEU A 301 -2.85 -49.52 -8.03
N GLU A 302 -2.09 -48.62 -8.65
CA GLU A 302 -1.81 -48.62 -10.09
C GLU A 302 -1.18 -49.94 -10.53
N GLU A 303 -0.13 -50.39 -9.84
CA GLU A 303 0.53 -51.67 -10.10
C GLU A 303 -0.44 -52.86 -9.98
N HIS A 304 -1.26 -52.88 -8.93
CA HIS A 304 -2.27 -53.91 -8.77
C HIS A 304 -3.31 -53.87 -9.90
N THR A 305 -3.80 -52.69 -10.29
CA THR A 305 -4.77 -52.56 -11.37
C THR A 305 -4.19 -53.01 -12.70
N ASP A 306 -2.94 -52.66 -13.03
CA ASP A 306 -2.29 -53.05 -14.28
C ASP A 306 -2.13 -54.57 -14.39
N VAL A 307 -1.75 -55.23 -13.29
CA VAL A 307 -1.68 -56.70 -13.23
C VAL A 307 -3.05 -57.32 -13.47
N THR A 308 -4.09 -56.89 -12.73
CA THR A 308 -5.43 -57.45 -12.88
C THR A 308 -6.03 -57.20 -14.26
N PHE A 309 -5.80 -56.03 -14.86
CA PHE A 309 -6.25 -55.76 -16.22
C PHE A 309 -5.54 -56.65 -17.22
N SER A 310 -4.23 -56.86 -17.07
CA SER A 310 -3.46 -57.75 -17.95
C SER A 310 -3.98 -59.18 -17.91
N GLU A 311 -4.28 -59.70 -16.71
CA GLU A 311 -4.90 -61.02 -16.52
C GLU A 311 -6.27 -61.10 -17.23
N VAL A 312 -7.16 -60.13 -16.99
CA VAL A 312 -8.49 -60.09 -17.63
C VAL A 312 -8.39 -60.00 -19.16
N TRP A 313 -7.46 -59.21 -19.69
CA TRP A 313 -7.23 -59.11 -21.13
C TRP A 313 -6.73 -60.41 -21.74
N GLN A 314 -5.86 -61.13 -21.03
CA GLN A 314 -5.41 -62.45 -21.44
C GLN A 314 -6.58 -63.44 -21.48
N ASP A 315 -7.35 -63.55 -20.39
CA ASP A 315 -8.51 -64.44 -20.29
C ASP A 315 -9.53 -64.15 -21.41
N MET A 316 -9.78 -62.87 -21.70
CA MET A 316 -10.69 -62.48 -22.78
C MET A 316 -10.15 -62.86 -24.16
N GLY A 317 -8.83 -62.80 -24.37
CA GLY A 317 -8.17 -63.26 -25.59
C GLY A 317 -8.27 -64.78 -25.77
N GLU A 318 -8.11 -65.54 -24.70
CA GLU A 318 -8.30 -66.99 -24.67
C GLU A 318 -9.76 -67.35 -25.01
N LEU A 319 -10.73 -66.73 -24.33
CA LEU A 319 -12.16 -66.95 -24.58
C LEU A 319 -12.55 -66.59 -26.02
N THR A 320 -12.02 -65.49 -26.56
CA THR A 320 -12.25 -65.10 -27.97
C THR A 320 -11.72 -66.17 -28.93
N SER A 321 -10.57 -66.75 -28.61
CA SER A 321 -9.97 -67.84 -29.40
C SER A 321 -10.82 -69.11 -29.34
N GLU A 322 -11.33 -69.47 -28.15
CA GLU A 322 -12.25 -70.61 -27.98
C GLU A 322 -13.56 -70.40 -28.74
N VAL A 323 -14.17 -69.22 -28.65
CA VAL A 323 -15.41 -68.88 -29.38
C VAL A 323 -15.19 -68.99 -30.89
N ASN A 324 -14.07 -68.48 -31.40
CA ASN A 324 -13.73 -68.61 -32.81
C ASN A 324 -13.50 -70.06 -33.24
N ALA A 325 -12.85 -70.87 -32.40
CA ALA A 325 -12.67 -72.29 -32.67
C ALA A 325 -14.01 -73.04 -32.70
N ILE A 326 -14.93 -72.74 -31.78
CA ILE A 326 -16.30 -73.30 -31.79
C ILE A 326 -17.03 -72.86 -33.06
N LYS A 327 -16.94 -71.58 -33.44
CA LYS A 327 -17.55 -71.06 -34.66
C LYS A 327 -17.03 -71.75 -35.91
N LEU A 328 -15.73 -72.04 -36.00
CA LEU A 328 -15.13 -72.78 -37.11
C LEU A 328 -15.53 -74.26 -37.14
N ARG A 329 -15.80 -74.88 -35.98
CA ARG A 329 -16.27 -76.27 -35.88
C ARG A 329 -17.76 -76.42 -36.18
N ILE A 330 -18.51 -75.33 -36.08
CA ILE A 330 -19.91 -75.28 -36.51
C ILE A 330 -19.90 -75.13 -38.03
N ASP A 331 -20.15 -76.24 -38.73
CA ASP A 331 -20.53 -76.18 -40.14
C ASP A 331 -21.94 -75.59 -40.23
N GLU A 332 -22.03 -74.31 -40.60
CA GLU A 332 -23.29 -73.57 -40.72
C GLU A 332 -24.26 -74.28 -41.67
N ASP A 333 -23.75 -74.92 -42.74
CA ASP A 333 -24.58 -75.64 -43.70
C ASP A 333 -25.12 -76.95 -43.11
N GLU A 334 -24.29 -77.71 -42.38
CA GLU A 334 -24.74 -78.92 -41.68
C GLU A 334 -25.79 -78.58 -40.60
N LEU A 335 -25.59 -77.49 -39.87
CA LEU A 335 -26.48 -77.06 -38.80
C LEU A 335 -27.82 -76.58 -39.36
N VAL A 336 -27.80 -75.77 -40.42
CA VAL A 336 -29.00 -75.33 -41.15
C VAL A 336 -29.73 -76.53 -41.75
N ASN A 337 -29.01 -77.50 -42.33
CA ASN A 337 -29.63 -78.70 -42.90
C ASN A 337 -30.26 -79.57 -41.81
N ARG A 338 -29.62 -79.71 -40.65
CA ARG A 338 -30.15 -80.47 -39.51
C ARG A 338 -31.39 -79.80 -38.89
N VAL A 339 -31.41 -78.46 -38.82
CA VAL A 339 -32.59 -77.70 -38.40
C VAL A 339 -33.71 -77.83 -39.43
N LYS A 340 -33.42 -77.65 -40.73
CA LYS A 340 -34.39 -77.86 -41.81
C LYS A 340 -34.98 -79.26 -41.75
N PHE A 341 -34.16 -80.29 -41.56
CA PHE A 341 -34.62 -81.68 -41.45
C PHE A 341 -35.55 -81.86 -40.25
N ARG A 342 -35.19 -81.36 -39.06
CA ARG A 342 -36.07 -81.42 -37.88
C ARG A 342 -37.38 -80.66 -38.05
N VAL A 343 -37.36 -79.51 -38.72
CA VAL A 343 -38.56 -78.73 -39.01
C VAL A 343 -39.46 -79.47 -40.00
N VAL A 344 -38.87 -80.06 -41.05
CA VAL A 344 -39.61 -80.89 -42.01
C VAL A 344 -40.20 -82.11 -41.32
N ASP A 345 -39.43 -82.85 -40.51
CA ASP A 345 -39.93 -83.99 -39.72
C ASP A 345 -41.06 -83.59 -38.77
N HIS A 346 -40.99 -82.42 -38.15
CA HIS A 346 -42.04 -81.93 -37.27
C HIS A 346 -43.32 -81.55 -38.04
N ILE A 347 -43.17 -80.91 -39.20
CA ILE A 347 -44.29 -80.56 -40.09
C ILE A 347 -44.94 -81.82 -40.65
N THR A 348 -44.16 -82.80 -41.11
CA THR A 348 -44.68 -84.07 -41.64
C THR A 348 -45.31 -84.93 -40.55
N ALA A 349 -44.75 -85.00 -39.35
CA ALA A 349 -45.37 -85.68 -38.21
C ALA A 349 -46.68 -85.01 -37.78
N SER A 350 -46.78 -83.68 -37.86
CA SER A 350 -48.01 -82.94 -37.57
C SER A 350 -49.08 -83.15 -38.65
N LEU A 351 -48.69 -83.10 -39.93
CA LEU A 351 -49.58 -83.39 -41.06
C LEU A 351 -50.07 -84.84 -41.09
N SER A 352 -49.19 -85.80 -40.77
CA SER A 352 -49.53 -87.22 -40.73
C SER A 352 -50.41 -87.59 -39.53
N ARG A 353 -50.50 -86.72 -38.50
CA ARG A 353 -51.41 -86.87 -37.37
C ARG A 353 -52.81 -86.31 -37.66
N ASP A 354 -52.92 -85.42 -38.64
CA ASP A 354 -54.16 -84.75 -39.06
C ASP A 354 -54.81 -85.39 -40.32
N MET A 355 -54.25 -86.47 -40.87
CA MET A 355 -54.80 -87.16 -42.04
C MET A 355 -55.55 -88.44 -41.62
N PRO A 356 -56.84 -88.61 -41.96
CA PRO A 356 -57.59 -89.82 -41.65
C PRO A 356 -57.13 -91.00 -42.55
N PRO A 357 -57.26 -92.26 -42.10
CA PRO A 357 -56.96 -93.40 -42.95
C PRO A 357 -58.04 -93.54 -44.04
N ASP A 358 -57.61 -93.58 -45.30
CA ASP A 358 -58.50 -93.88 -46.43
C ASP A 358 -58.70 -95.40 -46.58
N ASP A 359 -59.98 -95.81 -46.62
CA ASP A 359 -60.52 -97.15 -46.91
C ASP A 359 -60.33 -97.61 -48.36
#